data_AF-A0A3Q0JL59-F1
#
_entry.id   AF-A0A3Q0JL59-F1
#
_cell.length_a   1.000
_cell.length_b   1.000
_cell.length_c   1.000
_cell.angle_alpha   90.00
_cell.angle_beta   90.00
_cell.angle_gamma   90.00
#
_symmetry.space_group_name_H-M   'P 1'
#
loop_
_entity.id
_entity.type
_entity.pdbx_description
1 polymer ?
#
loop_
_entity_poly.entity_id
_entity_poly.type
_entity_poly.pdbx_seq_one_letter_code
_entity_poly.pdbx_strand_id
1 'polypeptide(L)' 'VAARIVQIIFGHYGVVTCLSRSECNITADCFIASGSADCTVLLWHWNARTQSIVGETDTPTPRATL' A
#
# COMPACT_ATOMS: atom_id res chain seq x y z
N VAL A 1 -23.46 8.29 0.55
CA VAL A 1 -22.13 8.25 1.20
C VAL A 1 -21.12 8.76 0.19
N ALA A 2 -20.35 9.80 0.53
CA ALA A 2 -19.30 10.32 -0.35
C ALA A 2 -17.98 9.57 -0.11
N ALA A 3 -17.23 9.31 -1.16
CA ALA A 3 -15.86 8.80 -1.04
C ALA A 3 -14.93 9.93 -0.53
N ARG A 4 -13.95 9.57 0.30
CA ARG A 4 -12.93 10.49 0.83
C ARG A 4 -11.56 9.85 0.71
N ILE A 5 -10.56 10.62 0.29
CA ILE A 5 -9.15 10.22 0.37
C ILE A 5 -8.77 10.16 1.86
N VAL A 6 -8.39 8.98 2.34
CA VAL A 6 -8.01 8.76 3.75
C VAL A 6 -6.51 8.86 3.97
N GLN A 7 -5.71 8.56 2.95
CA GLN A 7 -4.26 8.53 3.04
C GLN A 7 -3.65 8.77 1.65
N ILE A 8 -2.50 9.43 1.63
CA ILE A 8 -1.62 9.54 0.47
C ILE A 8 -0.28 8.97 0.92
N ILE A 9 0.30 8.08 0.11
CA ILE A 9 1.60 7.47 0.37
C ILE A 9 2.57 7.81 -0.76
N PHE A 10 3.82 8.03 -0.41
CA PHE A 10 4.92 8.28 -1.34
C PHE A 10 5.96 7.18 -1.16
N GLY A 11 6.59 6.74 -2.26
CA GLY A 11 7.65 5.72 -2.17
C GLY A 11 8.31 5.38 -3.49
N HIS A 12 7.54 5.31 -4.58
CA HIS A 12 8.09 5.13 -5.92
C HIS A 12 8.78 6.39 -6.44
N TYR A 13 9.83 6.21 -7.24
CA TYR A 13 10.52 7.28 -7.97
C TYR A 13 9.93 7.50 -9.37
N GLY A 14 9.06 6.60 -9.82
CA GLY A 14 8.36 6.65 -11.10
C GLY A 14 6.84 6.58 -10.96
N VAL A 15 6.16 6.60 -12.11
CA VAL A 15 4.71 6.43 -12.19
C VAL A 15 4.34 5.00 -11.78
N VAL A 16 3.42 4.87 -10.83
CA VAL A 16 2.79 3.58 -10.49
C VAL A 16 1.90 3.15 -11.65
N THR A 17 2.21 2.02 -12.27
CA THR A 17 1.50 1.51 -13.46
C THR A 17 0.52 0.40 -13.11
N CYS A 18 0.68 -0.26 -11.96
CA CYS A 18 -0.23 -1.31 -11.50
C CYS A 18 -0.32 -1.41 -9.98
N LEU A 19 -1.45 -1.93 -9.50
CA LEU A 19 -1.73 -2.21 -8.10
C LEU A 19 -2.39 -3.58 -7.95
N SER A 20 -2.05 -4.32 -6.90
CA SER A 20 -2.69 -5.59 -6.55
C SER A 20 -2.84 -5.73 -5.04
N ARG A 21 -3.85 -6.48 -4.60
CA ARG A 21 -4.12 -6.79 -3.19
C ARG A 21 -4.04 -8.29 -2.99
N SER A 22 -3.40 -8.74 -1.91
CA SER A 22 -3.38 -10.17 -1.55
C SER A 22 -4.80 -10.69 -1.31
N GLU A 23 -5.04 -11.95 -1.66
CA GLU A 23 -6.33 -12.61 -1.41
C GLU A 23 -6.51 -12.89 0.08
N CYS A 24 -7.48 -12.22 0.69
CA CYS A 24 -7.88 -12.39 2.08
C CYS A 24 -9.32 -11.90 2.27
N ASN A 25 -9.86 -12.13 3.46
CA ASN A 25 -11.13 -11.51 3.83
C ASN A 25 -11.00 -9.97 3.78
N ILE A 26 -12.05 -9.27 3.32
CA ILE A 26 -12.02 -7.81 3.16
C ILE A 26 -11.84 -7.06 4.49
N THR A 27 -12.17 -7.69 5.62
CA THR A 27 -11.99 -7.13 6.96
C THR A 27 -10.66 -7.53 7.62
N ALA A 28 -9.80 -8.26 6.91
CA ALA A 28 -8.51 -8.71 7.42
C ALA A 28 -7.37 -7.78 6.96
N ASP A 29 -6.30 -7.76 7.76
CA ASP A 29 -5.02 -7.18 7.35
C ASP A 29 -4.53 -7.88 6.07
N CYS A 30 -3.88 -7.12 5.19
CA CYS A 30 -3.47 -7.64 3.89
C CYS A 30 -2.22 -6.95 3.37
N PHE A 31 -1.65 -7.51 2.30
CA PHE A 31 -0.60 -6.83 1.55
C PHE A 31 -1.17 -6.17 0.30
N ILE A 32 -0.64 -5.00 -0.01
CA ILE A 32 -0.85 -4.31 -1.29
C ILE A 32 0.49 -4.27 -2.01
N ALA A 33 0.51 -4.62 -3.29
CA ALA A 33 1.67 -4.48 -4.15
C ALA A 33 1.42 -3.32 -5.12
N SER A 34 2.41 -2.45 -5.28
CA SER A 34 2.44 -1.42 -6.33
C SER A 34 3.65 -1.62 -7.24
N GLY A 35 3.42 -1.70 -8.55
CA GLY A 35 4.49 -1.76 -9.55
C GLY A 35 4.62 -0.43 -10.29
N SER A 36 5.85 -0.05 -10.62
CA SER A 36 6.17 1.28 -11.15
C SER A 36 7.11 1.24 -12.36
N ALA A 37 7.09 2.32 -13.14
CA ALA A 37 8.02 2.57 -14.24
C ALA A 37 9.47 2.77 -13.78
N ASP A 38 9.72 2.94 -12.47
CA ASP A 38 11.07 2.95 -11.89
C ASP A 38 11.69 1.54 -11.74
N CYS A 39 11.05 0.52 -12.32
CA CYS A 39 11.48 -0.88 -12.29
C CYS A 39 11.43 -1.53 -10.90
N THR A 40 10.64 -0.99 -9.97
CA THR A 40 10.45 -1.58 -8.64
C THR A 40 9.01 -2.01 -8.37
N VAL A 41 8.87 -2.99 -7.47
CA VAL A 41 7.61 -3.32 -6.82
C VAL A 41 7.74 -3.05 -5.32
N LEU A 42 6.84 -2.26 -4.76
CA LEU A 42 6.76 -2.01 -3.32
C LEU A 42 5.62 -2.83 -2.70
N LEU A 43 5.92 -3.54 -1.61
CA LEU A 43 4.92 -4.23 -0.80
C LEU A 43 4.56 -3.40 0.42
N TRP A 44 3.27 -3.17 0.62
CA TRP A 44 2.72 -2.34 1.68
C TRP A 44 1.85 -3.18 2.61
N HIS A 45 1.94 -2.94 3.91
CA HIS A 45 1.06 -3.58 4.89
C HIS A 45 -0.18 -2.71 5.12
N TRP A 46 -1.36 -3.22 4.76
CA TRP A 46 -2.65 -2.61 5.05
C TRP A 46 -3.21 -3.16 6.36
N ASN A 47 -3.54 -2.27 7.28
CA ASN A 47 -4.20 -2.61 8.53
C ASN A 47 -5.71 -2.35 8.44
N ALA A 48 -6.53 -3.38 8.62
CA ALA A 48 -7.97 -3.29 8.49
C ALA A 48 -8.64 -2.53 9.65
N ARG A 49 -8.00 -2.50 10.83
CA ARG A 49 -8.52 -1.78 12.00
C ARG A 49 -8.40 -0.27 11.81
N THR A 50 -7.24 0.22 11.35
CA THR A 50 -7.01 1.66 11.12
C THR A 50 -7.43 2.11 9.72
N GLN A 51 -7.70 1.16 8.81
CA GLN A 51 -7.99 1.39 7.40
C GLN A 51 -6.91 2.25 6.72
N SER A 52 -5.64 1.86 6.92
CA SER A 52 -4.49 2.59 6.41
C SER A 52 -3.30 1.67 6.13
N ILE A 53 -2.40 2.12 5.26
CA ILE A 53 -1.05 1.56 5.15
C ILE A 53 -0.24 1.96 6.38
N VAL A 54 0.41 0.99 7.01
CA VAL A 54 1.23 1.16 8.22
C VAL A 54 2.69 0.81 7.93
N GLY A 55 3.61 1.55 8.55
CA GLY A 55 5.04 1.26 8.55
C GLY A 55 5.49 0.53 9.81
N GLU A 56 6.81 0.52 10.03
CA GLU A 56 7.43 0.09 11.29
C GLU A 56 7.31 1.16 12.39
N THR A 57 7.16 2.41 11.96
CA THR A 57 6.85 3.59 12.76
C THR A 57 5.52 4.20 12.30
N ASP A 58 5.16 5.38 12.83
CA ASP A 58 3.93 6.11 12.43
C ASP A 58 3.92 6.59 10.97
N THR A 59 5.00 6.41 10.22
CA THR A 59 5.07 6.77 8.80
C THR A 59 4.90 5.53 7.91
N PRO A 60 4.07 5.59 6.85
CA PRO A 60 3.92 4.49 5.90
C PRO A 60 5.26 4.17 5.22
N THR A 61 5.74 2.94 5.37
CA THR A 61 6.97 2.46 4.72
C THR A 61 6.71 1.13 4.02
N PRO A 62 7.35 0.88 2.87
CA PRO A 62 7.27 -0.42 2.22
C PRO A 62 7.92 -1.48 3.12
N ARG A 63 7.29 -2.66 3.19
CA ARG A 63 7.81 -3.84 3.89
C ARG A 63 8.87 -4.58 3.07
N ALA A 64 8.82 -4.43 1.76
CA ALA A 64 9.82 -4.93 0.84
C ALA A 64 9.83 -4.11 -0.44
N THR A 65 11.00 -4.07 -1.09
CA THR A 65 11.21 -3.58 -2.44
C THR A 65 11.74 -4.74 -3.27
N LEU A 66 11.10 -5.03 -4.39
CA LEU A 66 11.53 -6.02 -5.38
C LEU A 66 11.95 -5.32 -6.67
#